data_AF-A0A1K1M7H3-F1
#
_entry.id   AF-A0A1K1M7H3-F1
#
_cell.length_a   1.000
_cell.length_b   1.000
_cell.length_c   1.000
_cell.angle_alpha   90.00
_cell.angle_beta   90.00
_cell.angle_gamma   90.00
#
_symmetry.space_group_name_H-M   'P 1'
#
loop_
_entity.id
_entity.type
_entity.pdbx_description
1 polymer ?
#
loop_
_entity_poly.entity_id
_entity_poly.type
_entity_poly.pdbx_seq_one_letter_code
_entity_poly.pdbx_strand_id
1 'polypeptide(L)'
;MSNKTDDMKNDYSITPYTGVRKEQGHIGMTLLCSMCALLLLCSAGCTREEDNLIITEETWYDTISSVQDNRILEYRIGNVNDDYTIYSAIDDSTGTITVYLPAYYELGVIQAEIKLPEGTTISPDADVPVPVFEEEPFVYEVTSAEGLKATYTVDIVIQQEDFSLNELSRNPDSPVSFSAKESYIRVTGTNILGNYAITRGYLTNEAGERVYTMGEAQTPPTSRQIYLSCIDVEPGLYWIEITSYALTRRMENPINLR
;
A
#
# COMPACT_ATOMS: atom_id res chain seq x y z
N MET A 1 -52.03 12.37 0.68
CA MET A 1 -51.75 12.49 2.12
C MET A 1 -50.28 12.76 2.27
N SER A 2 -49.94 13.98 2.68
CA SER A 2 -48.58 14.52 2.82
C SER A 2 -48.19 14.41 4.29
N ASN A 3 -47.03 13.82 4.59
CA ASN A 3 -46.41 13.93 5.91
C ASN A 3 -45.03 14.57 5.74
N LYS A 4 -44.99 15.86 6.09
CA LYS A 4 -43.80 16.63 6.46
C LYS A 4 -43.34 16.17 7.85
N THR A 5 -42.04 16.04 8.05
CA THR A 5 -41.43 16.12 9.39
C THR A 5 -40.14 16.94 9.31
N ASP A 6 -39.95 17.72 10.37
CA ASP A 6 -39.25 18.99 10.45
C ASP A 6 -37.72 18.97 10.36
N ASP A 7 -37.20 20.07 9.79
CA ASP A 7 -35.81 20.52 9.83
C ASP A 7 -35.38 20.94 11.24
N MET A 8 -34.24 20.44 11.71
CA MET A 8 -33.46 21.05 12.80
C MET A 8 -32.16 21.62 12.25
N LYS A 9 -32.08 22.95 12.21
CA LYS A 9 -30.86 23.73 11.95
C LYS A 9 -30.02 23.79 13.22
N ASN A 10 -28.75 23.41 13.15
CA ASN A 10 -27.74 23.76 14.15
C ASN A 10 -26.74 24.73 13.51
N ASP A 11 -26.68 25.91 14.10
CA ASP A 11 -25.91 27.07 13.68
C ASP A 11 -24.78 27.25 14.71
N TYR A 12 -23.53 26.99 14.31
CA TYR A 12 -22.35 27.31 15.12
C TYR A 12 -21.38 28.10 14.24
N SER A 13 -21.45 29.42 14.38
CA SER A 13 -20.47 30.37 13.85
C SER A 13 -19.52 30.79 14.98
N ILE A 14 -18.22 30.63 14.77
CA ILE A 14 -17.17 31.17 15.63
C ILE A 14 -16.37 32.17 14.79
N THR A 15 -16.38 33.42 15.24
CA THR A 15 -15.67 34.56 14.64
C THR A 15 -14.21 34.63 15.10
N PRO A 16 -13.30 35.24 14.29
CA PRO A 16 -11.88 35.31 14.59
C PRO A 16 -11.51 36.46 15.54
N TYR A 17 -10.61 36.18 16.47
CA TYR A 17 -9.97 37.15 17.36
C TYR A 17 -8.90 37.96 16.60
N THR A 18 -9.03 39.29 16.60
CA THR A 18 -8.01 40.24 16.15
C THR A 18 -7.46 41.00 17.37
N GLY A 19 -6.15 41.12 17.47
CA GLY A 19 -5.50 41.82 18.58
C GLY A 19 -4.06 42.21 18.25
N VAL A 20 -3.91 43.35 17.57
CA VAL A 20 -2.65 44.09 17.47
C VAL A 20 -2.58 45.05 18.65
N ARG A 21 -1.47 45.07 19.38
CA ARG A 21 -1.08 46.21 20.23
C ARG A 21 0.40 46.51 20.07
N LYS A 22 0.69 47.72 19.57
CA LYS A 22 1.99 48.39 19.63
C LYS A 22 2.18 48.97 21.03
N GLU A 23 3.38 48.87 21.59
CA GLU A 23 3.87 49.81 22.60
C GLU A 23 5.24 50.35 22.17
N GLN A 24 5.35 51.69 22.22
CA GLN A 24 6.57 52.48 22.16
C GLN A 24 6.97 52.87 23.59
N GLY A 25 8.27 53.12 23.82
CA GLY A 25 8.77 53.88 24.98
C GLY A 25 10.23 53.48 25.30
N HIS A 26 11.26 54.12 24.76
CA HIS A 26 11.94 55.36 25.19
C HIS A 26 12.65 55.32 26.55
N ILE A 27 13.71 56.15 26.66
CA ILE A 27 14.62 56.44 27.79
C ILE A 27 15.89 55.56 27.76
N GLY A 28 17.14 56.04 27.74
CA GLY A 28 17.69 57.40 27.79
C GLY A 28 19.15 57.34 28.29
N MET A 29 19.90 58.41 27.99
CA MET A 29 20.95 59.02 28.83
C MET A 29 22.39 58.42 28.89
N THR A 30 23.27 59.16 28.19
CA THR A 30 24.47 59.92 28.69
C THR A 30 25.84 59.29 29.00
N LEU A 31 26.85 59.99 28.44
CA LEU A 31 28.20 60.37 28.94
C LEU A 31 29.25 59.25 29.12
N LEU A 32 30.56 59.45 28.99
CA LEU A 32 31.49 60.39 28.32
C LEU A 32 32.90 59.85 28.67
N CYS A 33 33.90 60.17 27.84
CA CYS A 33 35.33 60.33 28.20
C CYS A 33 36.10 59.16 28.86
N SER A 34 37.18 58.71 28.21
CA SER A 34 38.52 59.22 28.55
C SER A 34 39.61 58.57 27.68
N MET A 35 40.42 59.41 27.04
CA MET A 35 41.67 59.05 26.38
C MET A 35 42.72 58.63 27.42
N CYS A 36 43.54 57.64 27.08
CA CYS A 36 44.93 57.60 27.57
C CYS A 36 45.83 57.04 26.47
N ALA A 37 46.79 57.86 26.04
CA ALA A 37 47.76 57.54 25.01
C ALA A 37 49.13 57.22 25.61
N LEU A 38 49.94 56.54 24.78
CA LEU A 38 51.40 56.40 24.76
C LEU A 38 52.07 55.30 25.62
N LEU A 39 52.62 54.29 24.90
CA LEU A 39 54.06 53.99 24.92
C LEU A 39 54.47 53.15 23.69
N LEU A 40 55.34 53.74 22.86
CA LEU A 40 56.09 53.09 21.77
C LEU A 40 57.24 52.23 22.34
N LEU A 41 57.58 51.11 21.68
CA LEU A 41 58.86 50.90 20.98
C LEU A 41 59.08 49.43 20.49
N CYS A 42 59.75 49.34 19.34
CA CYS A 42 60.56 48.24 18.79
C CYS A 42 59.92 47.13 17.91
N SER A 43 59.83 47.47 16.62
CA SER A 43 60.43 46.78 15.46
C SER A 43 60.91 45.32 15.60
N ALA A 44 60.34 44.42 14.78
CA ALA A 44 61.04 43.73 13.68
C ALA A 44 60.11 42.72 12.96
N GLY A 45 59.94 42.92 11.65
CA GLY A 45 59.86 41.86 10.64
C GLY A 45 58.73 40.83 10.71
N CYS A 46 57.63 41.09 10.01
CA CYS A 46 57.14 40.24 8.92
C CYS A 46 55.92 40.91 8.30
N THR A 47 56.03 41.27 7.02
CA THR A 47 54.89 41.56 6.16
C THR A 47 54.04 40.29 6.09
N ARG A 48 52.90 40.27 6.79
CA ARG A 48 51.85 39.29 6.53
C ARG A 48 50.67 40.06 5.97
N GLU A 49 50.40 39.72 4.72
CA GLU A 49 49.25 40.06 3.90
C GLU A 49 47.97 40.07 4.73
N GLU A 50 47.19 41.15 4.59
CA GLU A 50 45.83 41.23 5.10
C GLU A 50 45.00 40.17 4.38
N ASP A 51 44.85 39.00 5.00
CA ASP A 51 43.71 38.14 4.72
C ASP A 51 42.48 38.89 5.22
N ASN A 52 41.92 39.74 4.35
CA ASN A 52 40.53 40.14 4.41
C ASN A 52 39.72 38.85 4.45
N LEU A 53 39.40 38.38 5.65
CA LEU A 53 38.25 37.53 5.93
C LEU A 53 37.02 38.35 5.53
N ILE A 54 36.75 38.40 4.23
CA ILE A 54 35.40 38.38 3.75
C ILE A 54 34.87 37.07 4.32
N ILE A 55 34.22 37.17 5.47
CA ILE A 55 33.23 36.20 5.88
C ILE A 55 32.19 36.30 4.77
N THR A 56 32.38 35.51 3.72
CA THR A 56 31.27 35.07 2.90
C THR A 56 30.39 34.37 3.90
N GLU A 57 29.29 35.01 4.28
CA GLU A 57 28.20 34.36 4.96
C GLU A 57 27.84 33.17 4.09
N GLU A 58 28.38 32.00 4.42
CA GLU A 58 27.88 30.73 3.93
C GLU A 58 26.44 30.70 4.44
N THR A 59 25.53 31.07 3.55
CA THR A 59 24.11 30.88 3.74
C THR A 59 23.93 29.41 4.03
N TRP A 60 23.67 29.08 5.29
CA TRP A 60 23.31 27.76 5.80
C TRP A 60 21.98 27.22 5.21
N TYR A 61 21.54 27.79 4.09
CA TYR A 61 20.31 27.51 3.37
C TYR A 61 20.55 27.00 1.95
N ASP A 62 21.77 26.61 1.59
CA ASP A 62 22.04 26.05 0.25
C ASP A 62 22.43 24.57 0.31
N THR A 63 21.57 23.76 0.94
CA THR A 63 21.38 22.35 0.55
C THR A 63 20.01 21.85 1.01
N ILE A 64 18.93 22.56 0.69
CA ILE A 64 17.74 21.81 0.29
C ILE A 64 18.08 21.35 -1.12
N SER A 65 18.65 20.15 -1.23
CA SER A 65 18.60 19.39 -2.48
C SER A 65 17.21 19.62 -3.06
N SER A 66 17.12 20.22 -4.26
CA SER A 66 15.86 20.23 -4.98
C SER A 66 15.36 18.80 -4.98
N VAL A 67 14.17 18.59 -4.42
CA VAL A 67 13.60 17.25 -4.44
C VAL A 67 13.28 16.97 -5.90
N GLN A 68 13.92 15.97 -6.48
CA GLN A 68 13.82 15.72 -7.91
C GLN A 68 12.35 15.47 -8.30
N ASP A 69 11.93 16.00 -9.45
CA ASP A 69 10.53 15.92 -9.91
C ASP A 69 10.19 14.62 -10.65
N ASN A 70 11.17 13.75 -10.91
CA ASN A 70 10.98 12.41 -11.46
C ASN A 70 10.48 11.40 -10.39
N ARG A 71 9.49 11.79 -9.58
CA ARG A 71 9.00 10.98 -8.45
C ARG A 71 7.49 10.85 -8.41
N ILE A 72 7.00 9.94 -7.57
CA ILE A 72 5.58 9.76 -7.29
C ILE A 72 5.23 10.50 -5.98
N LEU A 73 4.21 11.37 -6.02
CA LEU A 73 3.77 12.14 -4.84
C LEU A 73 2.74 11.37 -4.01
N GLU A 74 1.88 10.60 -4.68
CA GLU A 74 0.83 9.80 -4.05
C GLU A 74 0.55 8.59 -4.92
N TYR A 75 0.32 7.45 -4.28
CA TYR A 75 -0.19 6.24 -4.90
C TYR A 75 -1.30 5.69 -4.02
N ARG A 76 -2.50 5.52 -4.59
CA ARG A 76 -3.63 4.93 -3.89
C ARG A 76 -4.40 3.93 -4.77
N ILE A 77 -5.17 3.08 -4.12
CA ILE A 77 -6.01 2.07 -4.77
C ILE A 77 -7.39 2.69 -5.04
N GLY A 78 -7.77 2.79 -6.32
CA GLY A 78 -9.02 3.43 -6.77
C GLY A 78 -10.22 2.49 -6.94
N ASN A 79 -9.98 1.18 -7.09
CA ASN A 79 -11.04 0.18 -7.24
C ASN A 79 -11.51 -0.47 -5.93
N VAL A 80 -11.43 0.28 -4.83
CA VAL A 80 -12.08 -0.09 -3.56
C VAL A 80 -13.31 0.80 -3.38
N ASN A 81 -14.46 0.18 -3.16
CA ASN A 81 -15.63 0.93 -2.73
C ASN A 81 -15.42 1.33 -1.25
N ASP A 82 -16.03 2.45 -0.86
CA ASP A 82 -16.21 2.98 0.51
C ASP A 82 -15.41 4.26 0.79
N ASP A 83 -15.78 4.98 1.86
CA ASP A 83 -15.14 6.22 2.36
C ASP A 83 -13.64 6.07 2.73
N TYR A 84 -13.03 4.93 2.42
CA TYR A 84 -11.69 4.53 2.81
C TYR A 84 -10.78 4.44 1.60
N THR A 85 -9.71 5.22 1.63
CA THR A 85 -8.65 5.18 0.63
C THR A 85 -7.49 4.35 1.16
N ILE A 86 -7.05 3.35 0.39
CA ILE A 86 -5.79 2.66 0.68
C ILE A 86 -4.66 3.48 0.07
N TYR A 87 -3.89 4.14 0.92
CA TYR A 87 -2.65 4.81 0.53
C TYR A 87 -1.48 3.84 0.65
N SER A 88 -0.60 3.87 -0.36
CA SER A 88 0.63 3.10 -0.35
C SER A 88 1.78 3.90 0.26
N ALA A 89 2.78 3.19 0.79
CA ALA A 89 4.05 3.79 1.17
C ALA A 89 4.93 3.92 -0.07
N ILE A 90 5.60 5.07 -0.23
CA ILE A 90 6.52 5.33 -1.33
C ILE A 90 7.90 5.59 -0.73
N ASP A 91 8.89 4.80 -1.16
CA ASP A 91 10.31 5.01 -0.88
C ASP A 91 11.01 5.46 -2.16
N ASP A 92 11.25 6.77 -2.27
CA ASP A 92 11.93 7.38 -3.41
C ASP A 92 13.42 6.98 -3.49
N SER A 93 14.03 6.57 -2.38
CA SER A 93 15.45 6.22 -2.35
C SER A 93 15.73 4.83 -2.94
N THR A 94 14.76 3.92 -2.80
CA THR A 94 14.82 2.57 -3.37
C THR A 94 13.94 2.40 -4.61
N GLY A 95 13.08 3.37 -4.92
CA GLY A 95 12.11 3.26 -6.01
C GLY A 95 11.09 2.16 -5.72
N THR A 96 10.49 2.16 -4.52
CA THR A 96 9.55 1.11 -4.11
C THR A 96 8.22 1.72 -3.69
N ILE A 97 7.13 1.12 -4.17
CA ILE A 97 5.76 1.43 -3.75
C ILE A 97 5.23 0.21 -3.01
N THR A 98 5.08 0.30 -1.69
CA THR A 98 4.53 -0.80 -0.89
C THR A 98 3.03 -0.61 -0.70
N VAL A 99 2.26 -1.50 -1.32
CA VAL A 99 0.81 -1.59 -1.19
C VAL A 99 0.48 -2.60 -0.09
N TYR A 100 -0.08 -2.14 1.03
CA TYR A 100 -0.68 -3.03 2.01
C TYR A 100 -2.14 -3.27 1.62
N LEU A 101 -2.43 -4.44 1.03
CA LEU A 101 -3.75 -4.76 0.51
C LEU A 101 -4.53 -5.63 1.52
N PRO A 102 -5.59 -5.10 2.16
CA PRO A 102 -6.45 -5.89 3.01
C PRO A 102 -7.19 -6.96 2.20
N ALA A 103 -7.10 -8.22 2.65
CA ALA A 103 -7.60 -9.35 1.88
C ALA A 103 -9.14 -9.37 1.72
N TYR A 104 -9.88 -8.65 2.58
CA TYR A 104 -11.35 -8.57 2.50
C TYR A 104 -11.86 -7.79 1.28
N TYR A 105 -11.02 -7.01 0.60
CA TYR A 105 -11.38 -6.41 -0.69
C TYR A 105 -11.38 -7.42 -1.83
N GLU A 106 -10.75 -8.59 -1.62
CA GLU A 106 -10.72 -9.70 -2.55
C GLU A 106 -10.30 -9.31 -3.99
N LEU A 107 -9.38 -8.34 -4.11
CA LEU A 107 -8.89 -7.83 -5.39
C LEU A 107 -7.91 -8.80 -6.04
N GLY A 108 -8.16 -9.13 -7.31
CA GLY A 108 -7.18 -9.79 -8.18
C GLY A 108 -6.40 -8.81 -9.06
N VAL A 109 -6.86 -7.57 -9.16
CA VAL A 109 -6.22 -6.46 -9.86
C VAL A 109 -6.41 -5.17 -9.07
N ILE A 110 -5.42 -4.29 -9.11
CA ILE A 110 -5.42 -2.95 -8.53
C ILE A 110 -5.60 -1.94 -9.67
N GLN A 111 -6.51 -0.98 -9.50
CA GLN A 111 -6.55 0.23 -10.32
C GLN A 111 -5.88 1.34 -9.52
N ALA A 112 -4.74 1.83 -9.99
CA ALA A 112 -3.98 2.85 -9.28
C ALA A 112 -4.51 4.25 -9.58
N GLU A 113 -4.51 5.11 -8.57
CA GLU A 113 -4.60 6.55 -8.77
C GLU A 113 -3.30 7.18 -8.29
N ILE A 114 -2.60 7.84 -9.21
CA ILE A 114 -1.22 8.30 -9.01
C ILE A 114 -1.16 9.81 -9.16
N LYS A 115 -0.56 10.49 -8.19
CA LYS A 115 -0.27 11.93 -8.27
C LYS A 115 1.20 12.13 -8.58
N LEU A 116 1.49 12.95 -9.58
CA LEU A 116 2.84 13.29 -10.03
C LEU A 116 3.08 14.79 -9.90
N PRO A 117 4.35 15.24 -9.86
CA PRO A 117 4.71 16.64 -10.04
C PRO A 117 4.23 17.17 -11.40
N GLU A 118 4.08 18.48 -11.52
CA GLU A 118 3.63 19.11 -12.77
C GLU A 118 4.59 18.81 -13.94
N GLY A 119 4.03 18.51 -15.12
CA GLY A 119 4.81 18.20 -16.31
C GLY A 119 5.53 16.85 -16.30
N THR A 120 5.32 16.02 -15.26
CA THR A 120 5.88 14.67 -15.16
C THR A 120 4.95 13.64 -15.82
N THR A 121 5.54 12.64 -16.47
CA THR A 121 4.82 11.50 -17.07
C THR A 121 5.19 10.19 -16.39
N ILE A 122 4.36 9.17 -16.57
CA ILE A 122 4.59 7.82 -16.04
C ILE A 122 4.29 6.78 -17.12
N SER A 123 5.04 5.68 -17.13
CA SER A 123 4.83 4.54 -18.03
C SER A 123 5.00 3.23 -17.27
N PRO A 124 4.09 2.25 -17.35
CA PRO A 124 2.80 2.34 -18.04
C PRO A 124 1.90 3.45 -17.46
N ASP A 125 0.88 3.86 -18.21
CA ASP A 125 -0.10 4.83 -17.75
C ASP A 125 -0.80 4.34 -16.46
N ALA A 126 -1.24 5.28 -15.61
CA ALA A 126 -1.81 4.95 -14.30
C ALA A 126 -3.10 4.12 -14.37
N ASP A 127 -3.80 4.15 -15.51
CA ASP A 127 -5.03 3.39 -15.76
C ASP A 127 -4.78 1.93 -16.15
N VAL A 128 -3.52 1.55 -16.43
CA VAL A 128 -3.14 0.15 -16.64
C VAL A 128 -3.31 -0.63 -15.34
N PRO A 129 -4.18 -1.66 -15.30
CA PRO A 129 -4.40 -2.43 -14.08
C PRO A 129 -3.13 -3.15 -13.62
N VAL A 130 -2.84 -3.06 -12.32
CA VAL A 130 -1.73 -3.77 -11.68
C VAL A 130 -2.23 -5.13 -11.21
N PRO A 131 -1.76 -6.25 -11.77
CA PRO A 131 -2.19 -7.57 -11.38
C PRO A 131 -1.61 -7.96 -10.02
N VAL A 132 -2.41 -8.64 -9.19
CA VAL A 132 -2.01 -9.02 -7.82
C VAL A 132 -1.24 -10.35 -7.78
N PHE A 133 -1.36 -11.18 -8.82
CA PHE A 133 -0.87 -12.58 -8.85
C PHE A 133 0.23 -12.85 -9.88
N GLU A 134 0.86 -11.82 -10.45
CA GLU A 134 1.94 -12.03 -11.43
C GLU A 134 3.26 -12.38 -10.73
N GLU A 135 4.03 -13.24 -11.38
CA GLU A 135 5.40 -13.58 -10.94
C GLU A 135 6.38 -12.43 -11.23
N GLU A 136 6.13 -11.69 -12.32
CA GLU A 136 6.93 -10.53 -12.69
C GLU A 136 6.46 -9.29 -11.92
N PRO A 137 7.40 -8.51 -11.33
CA PRO A 137 7.05 -7.30 -10.62
C PRO A 137 6.46 -6.26 -11.58
N PHE A 138 5.40 -5.57 -11.14
CA PHE A 138 4.88 -4.43 -11.88
C PHE A 138 5.78 -3.20 -11.64
N VAL A 139 6.19 -2.55 -12.72
CA VAL A 139 7.18 -1.47 -12.68
C VAL A 139 6.67 -0.24 -13.43
N TYR A 140 6.82 0.93 -12.79
CA TYR A 140 6.61 2.23 -13.41
C TYR A 140 7.94 2.93 -13.69
N GLU A 141 8.03 3.61 -14.82
CA GLU A 141 9.07 4.59 -15.15
C GLU A 141 8.45 5.99 -15.10
N VAL A 142 8.96 6.85 -14.22
CA VAL A 142 8.54 8.24 -14.07
C VAL A 142 9.55 9.14 -14.78
N THR A 143 9.08 10.02 -15.67
CA THR A 143 9.93 10.96 -16.41
C THR A 143 9.53 12.39 -16.07
N SER A 144 10.44 13.19 -15.50
CA SER A 144 10.19 14.59 -15.19
C SER A 144 10.03 15.44 -16.46
N ALA A 145 9.55 16.68 -16.32
CA ALA A 145 9.50 17.65 -17.42
C ALA A 145 10.88 17.89 -18.09
N GLU A 146 11.97 17.80 -17.31
CA GLU A 146 13.36 17.93 -17.79
C GLU A 146 13.95 16.64 -18.38
N GLY A 147 13.19 15.54 -18.41
CA GLY A 147 13.61 14.24 -18.95
C GLY A 147 14.42 13.34 -18.00
N LEU A 148 14.54 13.70 -16.71
CA LEU A 148 15.11 12.81 -15.70
C LEU A 148 14.16 11.64 -15.45
N LYS A 149 14.72 10.45 -15.23
CA LYS A 149 13.95 9.21 -15.07
C LYS A 149 14.16 8.59 -13.70
N ALA A 150 13.11 8.00 -13.15
CA ALA A 150 13.18 7.11 -11.99
C ALA A 150 12.31 5.88 -12.25
N THR A 151 12.67 4.77 -11.61
CA THR A 151 11.96 3.49 -11.73
C THR A 151 11.38 3.14 -10.38
N TYR A 152 10.09 2.76 -10.37
CA TYR A 152 9.37 2.35 -9.18
C TYR A 152 8.83 0.94 -9.34
N THR A 153 9.19 0.03 -8.44
CA THR A 153 8.61 -1.31 -8.36
C THR A 153 7.45 -1.33 -7.37
N VAL A 154 6.32 -1.90 -7.77
CA VAL A 154 5.17 -2.11 -6.90
C VAL A 154 5.36 -3.41 -6.13
N ASP A 155 5.40 -3.31 -4.80
CA ASP A 155 5.42 -4.44 -3.87
C ASP A 155 4.06 -4.57 -3.19
N ILE A 156 3.36 -5.68 -3.45
CA ILE A 156 2.01 -5.90 -2.94
C ILE A 156 2.08 -6.86 -1.75
N VAL A 157 1.82 -6.31 -0.56
CA VAL A 157 1.75 -7.07 0.69
C VAL A 157 0.30 -7.38 1.00
N ILE A 158 -0.10 -8.62 0.74
CA ILE A 158 -1.44 -9.11 1.07
C ILE A 158 -1.58 -9.31 2.58
N GLN A 159 -2.55 -8.64 3.19
CA GLN A 159 -2.87 -8.77 4.61
C GLN A 159 -3.97 -9.81 4.80
N GLN A 160 -3.69 -11.06 4.41
CA GLN A 160 -4.57 -12.19 4.66
C GLN A 160 -4.13 -12.90 5.95
N GLU A 161 -5.05 -13.05 6.89
CA GLU A 161 -4.84 -13.95 8.02
C GLU A 161 -4.77 -15.39 7.55
N ASP A 162 -4.06 -16.23 8.32
CA ASP A 162 -4.09 -17.65 8.05
C ASP A 162 -5.52 -18.21 8.07
N PHE A 163 -5.79 -19.20 7.22
CA PHE A 163 -7.08 -19.84 7.08
C PHE A 163 -7.00 -21.32 7.39
N SER A 164 -8.14 -21.88 7.76
CA SER A 164 -8.29 -23.31 8.06
C SER A 164 -9.42 -23.91 7.25
N LEU A 165 -9.32 -25.22 7.02
CA LEU A 165 -10.35 -26.00 6.35
C LEU A 165 -10.96 -26.98 7.34
N ASN A 166 -12.28 -27.10 7.34
CA ASN A 166 -12.97 -28.17 8.02
C ASN A 166 -12.93 -29.42 7.14
N GLU A 167 -12.49 -30.53 7.73
CA GLU A 167 -12.47 -31.83 7.08
C GLU A 167 -13.86 -32.25 6.58
N LEU A 168 -13.92 -32.72 5.33
CA LEU A 168 -15.13 -33.34 4.77
C LEU A 168 -15.28 -34.79 5.22
N SER A 169 -14.16 -35.51 5.32
CA SER A 169 -14.08 -36.87 5.82
C SER A 169 -13.48 -36.86 7.22
N ARG A 170 -14.13 -37.51 8.19
CA ARG A 170 -13.57 -37.64 9.56
C ARG A 170 -12.68 -38.85 9.75
N ASN A 171 -12.79 -39.83 8.85
CA ASN A 171 -12.05 -41.08 8.89
C ASN A 171 -11.47 -41.36 7.49
N PRO A 172 -10.15 -41.47 7.33
CA PRO A 172 -9.53 -41.71 6.03
C PRO A 172 -9.84 -43.10 5.47
N ASP A 173 -10.16 -44.09 6.32
CA ASP A 173 -10.55 -45.44 5.90
C ASP A 173 -12.01 -45.53 5.43
N SER A 174 -12.81 -44.49 5.70
CA SER A 174 -14.21 -44.41 5.30
C SER A 174 -14.55 -42.99 4.84
N PRO A 175 -13.98 -42.54 3.71
CA PRO A 175 -14.13 -41.18 3.24
C PRO A 175 -15.55 -40.90 2.73
N VAL A 176 -15.98 -39.64 2.87
CA VAL A 176 -17.24 -39.20 2.25
C VAL A 176 -17.13 -39.34 0.74
N SER A 177 -18.22 -39.78 0.10
CA SER A 177 -18.23 -40.01 -1.35
C SER A 177 -19.04 -38.96 -2.08
N PHE A 178 -18.50 -38.49 -3.21
CA PHE A 178 -19.17 -37.60 -4.17
C PHE A 178 -19.23 -38.28 -5.55
N SER A 179 -20.10 -37.77 -6.42
CA SER A 179 -20.21 -38.23 -7.81
C SER A 179 -19.01 -37.73 -8.61
N ALA A 180 -18.34 -38.65 -9.32
CA ALA A 180 -17.21 -38.33 -10.21
C ALA A 180 -17.65 -37.60 -11.50
N LYS A 181 -18.92 -37.76 -11.91
CA LYS A 181 -19.48 -37.13 -13.11
C LYS A 181 -19.78 -35.65 -12.92
N GLU A 182 -20.43 -35.33 -11.81
CA GLU A 182 -20.76 -33.96 -11.42
C GLU A 182 -21.04 -33.94 -9.92
N SER A 183 -20.35 -33.06 -9.20
CA SER A 183 -20.61 -32.78 -7.79
C SER A 183 -20.32 -31.33 -7.45
N TYR A 184 -21.06 -30.81 -6.47
CA TYR A 184 -20.82 -29.52 -5.82
C TYR A 184 -20.41 -29.77 -4.38
N ILE A 185 -19.15 -29.52 -4.08
CA ILE A 185 -18.54 -29.79 -2.79
C ILE A 185 -18.48 -28.49 -1.99
N ARG A 186 -19.18 -28.47 -0.86
CA ARG A 186 -19.16 -27.34 0.07
C ARG A 186 -17.97 -27.44 1.01
N VAL A 187 -16.98 -26.58 0.83
CA VAL A 187 -15.84 -26.43 1.74
C VAL A 187 -16.12 -25.31 2.73
N THR A 188 -15.82 -25.55 4.00
CA THR A 188 -16.05 -24.60 5.10
C THR A 188 -14.80 -24.48 5.96
N GLY A 189 -14.70 -23.41 6.75
CA GLY A 189 -13.55 -23.18 7.64
C GLY A 189 -13.54 -21.78 8.23
N THR A 190 -12.36 -21.30 8.60
CA THR A 190 -12.14 -19.93 9.10
C THR A 190 -11.34 -19.12 8.09
N ASN A 191 -11.62 -17.82 7.98
CA ASN A 191 -10.88 -16.87 7.12
C ASN A 191 -10.79 -17.27 5.63
N ILE A 192 -11.72 -18.09 5.15
CA ILE A 192 -11.85 -18.43 3.73
C ILE A 192 -12.47 -17.22 3.01
N LEU A 193 -11.81 -16.77 1.95
CA LEU A 193 -12.29 -15.71 1.07
C LEU A 193 -13.17 -16.31 -0.04
N GLY A 194 -14.31 -15.68 -0.29
CA GLY A 194 -15.38 -16.26 -1.11
C GLY A 194 -15.15 -16.13 -2.61
N ASN A 195 -14.34 -15.15 -3.05
CA ASN A 195 -14.11 -14.89 -4.46
C ASN A 195 -13.22 -15.96 -5.12
N TYR A 196 -13.74 -16.60 -6.16
CA TYR A 196 -13.05 -17.66 -6.89
C TYR A 196 -11.86 -17.18 -7.74
N ALA A 197 -11.83 -15.89 -8.11
CA ALA A 197 -10.67 -15.31 -8.80
C ALA A 197 -9.41 -15.35 -7.92
N ILE A 198 -9.58 -15.29 -6.59
CA ILE A 198 -8.50 -15.29 -5.59
C ILE A 198 -8.38 -16.62 -4.84
N THR A 199 -9.48 -17.35 -4.67
CA THR A 199 -9.56 -18.60 -3.92
C THR A 199 -9.90 -19.76 -4.86
N ARG A 200 -8.94 -20.65 -5.09
CA ARG A 200 -9.08 -21.78 -6.01
C ARG A 200 -9.01 -23.10 -5.27
N GLY A 201 -9.83 -24.05 -5.71
CA GLY A 201 -9.82 -25.42 -5.23
C GLY A 201 -9.12 -26.38 -6.19
N TYR A 202 -8.45 -27.37 -5.64
CA TYR A 202 -7.76 -28.42 -6.37
C TYR A 202 -8.07 -29.78 -5.76
N LEU A 203 -8.13 -30.81 -6.60
CA LEU A 203 -7.97 -32.18 -6.15
C LEU A 203 -6.49 -32.54 -6.26
N THR A 204 -5.96 -33.15 -5.20
CA THR A 204 -4.63 -33.73 -5.21
C THR A 204 -4.68 -35.25 -5.05
N ASN A 205 -3.71 -35.95 -5.61
CA ASN A 205 -3.50 -37.37 -5.34
C ASN A 205 -2.82 -37.58 -3.97
N GLU A 206 -2.55 -38.84 -3.61
CA GLU A 206 -1.86 -39.19 -2.36
C GLU A 206 -0.47 -38.55 -2.24
N ALA A 207 0.26 -38.47 -3.36
CA ALA A 207 1.57 -37.83 -3.43
C ALA A 207 1.52 -36.30 -3.26
N GLY A 208 0.33 -35.70 -3.24
CA GLY A 208 0.12 -34.25 -3.12
C GLY A 208 0.21 -33.50 -4.45
N GLU A 209 0.25 -34.19 -5.58
CA GLU A 209 0.24 -33.56 -6.90
C GLU A 209 -1.18 -33.10 -7.24
N ARG A 210 -1.32 -31.87 -7.73
CA ARG A 210 -2.57 -31.34 -8.25
C ARG A 210 -2.93 -32.09 -9.54
N VAL A 211 -4.04 -32.82 -9.51
CA VAL A 211 -4.53 -33.63 -10.63
C VAL A 211 -5.78 -33.05 -11.27
N TYR A 212 -6.44 -32.10 -10.59
CA TYR A 212 -7.61 -31.41 -11.11
C TYR A 212 -7.75 -30.01 -10.50
N THR A 213 -8.10 -29.02 -11.32
CA THR A 213 -8.52 -27.69 -10.85
C THR A 213 -10.04 -27.68 -10.79
N MET A 214 -10.58 -27.50 -9.58
CA MET A 214 -12.02 -27.48 -9.35
C MET A 214 -12.64 -26.19 -9.88
N GLY A 215 -13.80 -26.29 -10.50
CA GLY A 215 -14.53 -25.12 -10.99
C GLY A 215 -15.26 -24.38 -9.88
N GLU A 216 -15.75 -23.19 -10.19
CA GLU A 216 -16.61 -22.42 -9.30
C GLU A 216 -18.03 -23.00 -9.26
N ALA A 217 -18.64 -23.02 -8.08
CA ALA A 217 -20.09 -22.98 -7.97
C ALA A 217 -20.52 -21.69 -7.26
N GLN A 218 -21.66 -21.14 -7.69
CA GLN A 218 -22.24 -19.88 -7.23
C GLN A 218 -22.10 -19.72 -5.70
N THR A 219 -21.22 -18.80 -5.27
CA THR A 219 -21.09 -18.40 -3.87
C THR A 219 -21.51 -16.95 -3.71
N PRO A 220 -22.36 -16.62 -2.73
CA PRO A 220 -22.54 -15.24 -2.33
C PRO A 220 -21.20 -14.68 -1.80
N PRO A 221 -20.80 -13.46 -2.16
CA PRO A 221 -19.50 -12.88 -1.81
C PRO A 221 -19.25 -12.72 -0.30
N THR A 222 -20.25 -12.95 0.55
CA THR A 222 -20.15 -12.83 2.02
C THR A 222 -20.09 -14.18 2.74
N SER A 223 -20.04 -15.29 2.02
CA SER A 223 -20.14 -16.61 2.64
C SER A 223 -18.77 -17.11 3.11
N ARG A 224 -18.66 -17.54 4.39
CA ARG A 224 -17.47 -18.21 4.98
C ARG A 224 -17.27 -19.65 4.49
N GLN A 225 -17.68 -19.91 3.26
CA GLN A 225 -17.69 -21.21 2.63
C GLN A 225 -17.51 -21.00 1.13
N ILE A 226 -16.94 -21.99 0.47
CA ILE A 226 -16.82 -22.00 -0.99
C ILE A 226 -17.46 -23.28 -1.52
N TYR A 227 -18.14 -23.16 -2.65
CA TYR A 227 -18.66 -24.31 -3.38
C TYR A 227 -17.73 -24.56 -4.57
N LEU A 228 -17.19 -25.77 -4.60
CA LEU A 228 -16.27 -26.21 -5.64
C LEU A 228 -16.95 -27.27 -6.49
N SER A 229 -16.89 -27.13 -7.79
CA SER A 229 -17.42 -28.11 -8.72
C SER A 229 -16.32 -29.03 -9.23
N CYS A 230 -16.65 -30.31 -9.36
CA CYS A 230 -15.85 -31.27 -10.11
C CYS A 230 -16.75 -31.97 -11.13
N ILE A 231 -16.29 -32.02 -12.38
CA ILE A 231 -17.02 -32.54 -13.53
C ILE A 231 -16.08 -33.49 -14.28
N ASP A 232 -16.59 -34.67 -14.61
CA ASP A 232 -15.89 -35.72 -15.38
C ASP A 232 -14.47 -36.01 -14.87
N VAL A 233 -14.32 -36.19 -13.56
CA VAL A 233 -13.07 -36.60 -12.91
C VAL A 233 -12.99 -38.12 -12.88
N GLU A 234 -11.78 -38.68 -12.98
CA GLU A 234 -11.59 -40.13 -12.77
C GLU A 234 -12.05 -40.54 -11.35
N PRO A 235 -12.77 -41.66 -11.19
CA PRO A 235 -13.10 -42.17 -9.87
C PRO A 235 -11.85 -42.52 -9.06
N GLY A 236 -11.83 -42.17 -7.77
CA GLY A 236 -10.66 -42.39 -6.93
C GLY A 236 -10.69 -41.62 -5.60
N LEU A 237 -9.62 -41.79 -4.83
CA LEU A 237 -9.39 -41.03 -3.61
C LEU A 237 -8.59 -39.76 -3.91
N TYR A 238 -9.10 -38.64 -3.42
CA TYR A 238 -8.49 -37.33 -3.63
C TYR A 238 -8.53 -36.50 -2.35
N TRP A 239 -7.58 -35.59 -2.21
CA TRP A 239 -7.61 -34.58 -1.15
C TRP A 239 -7.99 -33.24 -1.75
N ILE A 240 -8.71 -32.44 -0.96
CA ILE A 240 -9.03 -31.07 -1.36
C ILE A 240 -7.93 -30.15 -0.86
N GLU A 241 -7.34 -29.41 -1.79
CA GLU A 241 -6.43 -28.31 -1.51
C GLU A 241 -7.07 -27.01 -1.96
N ILE A 242 -7.03 -25.99 -1.10
CA ILE A 242 -7.46 -24.63 -1.39
C ILE A 242 -6.22 -23.74 -1.41
N THR A 243 -6.10 -22.91 -2.45
CA THR A 243 -5.17 -21.79 -2.49
C THR A 243 -5.98 -20.50 -2.43
N SER A 244 -5.61 -19.58 -1.54
CA SER A 244 -6.18 -18.24 -1.43
C SER A 244 -5.02 -17.26 -1.28
N TYR A 245 -4.89 -16.33 -2.21
CA TYR A 245 -3.65 -15.56 -2.41
C TYR A 245 -2.38 -16.44 -2.34
N ALA A 246 -1.45 -16.11 -1.44
CA ALA A 246 -0.20 -16.83 -1.25
C ALA A 246 -0.32 -18.02 -0.27
N LEU A 247 -1.51 -18.25 0.30
CA LEU A 247 -1.75 -19.28 1.30
C LEU A 247 -2.36 -20.53 0.66
N THR A 248 -1.82 -21.69 1.01
CA THR A 248 -2.32 -22.99 0.55
C THR A 248 -2.64 -23.88 1.75
N ARG A 249 -3.83 -24.49 1.78
CA ARG A 249 -4.24 -25.46 2.80
C ARG A 249 -4.82 -26.69 2.13
N ARG A 250 -4.41 -27.86 2.61
CA ARG A 250 -4.90 -29.16 2.16
C ARG A 250 -5.60 -29.84 3.33
N MET A 251 -6.76 -30.44 3.08
CA MET A 251 -7.42 -31.31 4.06
C MET A 251 -6.54 -32.54 4.33
N GLU A 252 -6.64 -33.09 5.53
CA GLU A 252 -5.86 -34.27 5.93
C GLU A 252 -6.46 -35.56 5.37
N ASN A 253 -7.80 -35.66 5.33
CA ASN A 253 -8.50 -36.88 4.92
C ASN A 253 -8.98 -36.80 3.46
N PRO A 254 -8.92 -37.90 2.71
CA PRO A 254 -9.40 -37.92 1.34
C PRO A 254 -10.93 -37.89 1.29
N ILE A 255 -11.45 -37.49 0.13
CA ILE A 255 -12.79 -37.78 -0.35
C ILE A 255 -12.71 -38.92 -1.37
N ASN A 256 -13.84 -39.57 -1.64
CA ASN A 256 -13.95 -40.60 -2.68
C ASN A 256 -14.85 -40.11 -3.82
N LEU A 257 -14.32 -40.03 -5.04
CA LEU A 257 -15.13 -39.77 -6.24
C LEU A 257 -15.52 -41.09 -6.88
N ARG A 258 -16.82 -41.29 -7.14
CA ARG A 258 -17.36 -42.55 -7.70
C ARG A 258 -18.47 -42.35 -8.71
#